data_AF-A0A562MGZ9-F1
#
_entry.id   AF-A0A562MGZ9-F1
#
_cell.length_a   1.000
_cell.length_b   1.000
_cell.length_c   1.000
_cell.angle_alpha   90.00
_cell.angle_beta   90.00
_cell.angle_gamma   90.00
#
_symmetry.space_group_name_H-M   'P 1'
#
loop_
_entity.id
_entity.type
_entity.pdbx_description
1 polymer ?
#
loop_
_entity_poly.entity_id
_entity_poly.type
_entity_poly.pdbx_seq_one_letter_code
_entity_poly.pdbx_strand_id
1 'polypeptide(L)' 'MRIHGSIIRGWEFLAEDEAIDAAIDKYGKDRTTSVAYCAFETLGDRGGPEHRFWFDLFLKLAKSDHVGWA' A
#
# COMPACT_ATOMS: atom_id res chain seq x y z
N MET A 1 -19.92 -11.67 -3.13
CA MET A 1 -18.53 -11.97 -3.55
C MET A 1 -18.09 -10.84 -4.47
N ARG A 2 -17.36 -9.84 -3.95
CA ARG A 2 -16.81 -8.78 -4.82
C ARG A 2 -15.78 -9.45 -5.74
N ILE A 3 -15.87 -9.15 -7.03
CA ILE A 3 -14.89 -9.61 -8.01
C ILE A 3 -13.61 -8.84 -7.66
N HIS A 4 -12.63 -9.54 -7.07
CA HIS A 4 -11.37 -8.97 -6.57
C HIS A 4 -10.50 -8.60 -7.77
N GLY A 5 -10.80 -7.47 -8.42
CA GLY A 5 -9.77 -6.76 -9.17
C GLY A 5 -8.75 -6.22 -8.18
N SER A 6 -7.49 -6.18 -8.59
CA SER A 6 -6.44 -5.50 -7.84
C SER A 6 -6.89 -4.09 -7.44
N ILE A 7 -6.51 -3.66 -6.23
CA ILE A 7 -6.95 -2.38 -5.68
C ILE A 7 -6.39 -1.20 -6.49
N ILE A 8 -5.20 -1.37 -7.07
CA ILE A 8 -4.51 -0.43 -7.94
C ILE A 8 -3.94 -1.24 -9.11
N ARG A 9 -4.55 -1.08 -10.28
CA ARG A 9 -4.17 -1.85 -11.46
C ARG A 9 -2.72 -1.60 -11.86
N GLY A 10 -1.98 -2.68 -12.15
CA GLY A 10 -0.59 -2.59 -12.57
C GLY A 10 0.40 -2.30 -11.44
N TRP A 11 0.00 -2.51 -10.18
CA TRP A 11 0.87 -2.37 -9.01
C TRP A 11 2.19 -3.15 -9.14
N GLU A 12 2.19 -4.26 -9.89
CA GLU A 12 3.39 -5.08 -10.14
C GLU A 12 4.51 -4.31 -10.86
N PHE A 13 4.17 -3.23 -11.56
CA PHE A 13 5.07 -2.43 -12.37
C PHE A 13 5.36 -1.04 -11.79
N LEU A 14 4.73 -0.69 -10.67
CA LEU A 14 4.95 0.61 -10.03
C LEU A 14 6.26 0.61 -9.25
N ALA A 15 7.02 1.68 -9.42
CA ALA A 15 8.04 2.04 -8.44
C ALA A 15 7.39 2.41 -7.10
N GLU A 16 8.18 2.44 -6.02
CA GLU A 16 7.63 2.70 -4.67
C GLU A 16 6.95 4.07 -4.55
N ASP A 17 7.54 5.10 -5.16
CA ASP A 17 6.97 6.46 -5.21
C ASP A 17 5.68 6.51 -6.01
N GLU A 18 5.64 5.86 -7.19
CA GLU A 18 4.43 5.77 -8.00
C GLU A 18 3.31 5.00 -7.28
N ALA A 19 3.66 3.95 -6.54
CA ALA A 19 2.72 3.18 -5.72
C ALA A 19 2.15 4.00 -4.56
N ILE A 20 2.99 4.84 -3.92
CA ILE A 20 2.56 5.77 -2.88
C ILE A 20 1.60 6.80 -3.45
N ASP A 21 1.96 7.43 -4.58
CA ASP A 21 1.13 8.45 -5.22
C ASP A 21 -0.22 7.87 -5.66
N ALA A 22 -0.22 6.66 -6.25
CA ALA A 22 -1.45 5.96 -6.61
C ALA A 22 -2.33 5.63 -5.38
N ALA A 23 -1.72 5.28 -4.25
CA ALA A 23 -2.46 5.05 -3.00
C ALA A 23 -3.05 6.37 -2.45
N ILE A 24 -2.29 7.46 -2.50
CA ILE A 24 -2.75 8.79 -2.09
C ILE A 24 -3.89 9.26 -2.98
N ASP A 25 -3.77 9.12 -4.31
CA ASP A 25 -4.82 9.49 -5.26
C ASP A 25 -6.12 8.71 -5.02
N LYS A 26 -6.00 7.43 -4.64
CA LYS A 26 -7.15 6.56 -4.36
C LYS A 26 -7.85 6.92 -3.04
N TYR A 27 -7.10 7.19 -1.97
CA TYR A 27 -7.64 7.31 -0.61
C TYR A 27 -7.66 8.74 -0.05
N GLY A 28 -6.91 9.67 -0.63
CA GLY A 28 -6.81 11.06 -0.21
C GLY A 28 -6.23 11.24 1.19
N LYS A 29 -5.35 10.33 1.65
CA LYS A 29 -4.69 10.38 2.97
C LYS A 29 -3.19 10.60 2.82
N ASP A 30 -2.51 10.80 3.95
CA ASP A 30 -1.05 10.79 3.97
C ASP A 30 -0.49 9.45 3.44
N ARG A 31 0.79 9.46 3.09
CA ARG A 31 1.45 8.32 2.46
C ARG A 31 1.31 7.01 3.23
N THR A 32 1.49 7.04 4.55
CA THR A 32 1.52 5.84 5.38
C THR A 32 0.12 5.29 5.56
N THR A 33 -0.86 6.15 5.82
CA THR A 33 -2.28 5.74 5.95
C THR A 33 -2.84 5.21 4.62
N SER A 34 -2.54 5.88 3.51
CA SER A 34 -2.99 5.46 2.17
C SER A 34 -2.46 4.07 1.82
N VAL A 35 -1.16 3.82 2.03
CA VAL A 35 -0.55 2.50 1.78
C VAL A 35 -1.06 1.43 2.77
N ALA A 36 -1.36 1.81 4.02
CA ALA A 36 -1.97 0.88 4.99
C ALA A 36 -3.36 0.40 4.53
N TYR A 37 -4.16 1.28 3.92
CA TYR A 37 -5.47 0.90 3.37
C TYR A 37 -5.34 -0.06 2.19
N CYS A 38 -4.31 0.13 1.35
CA CYS A 38 -3.98 -0.82 0.30
C CYS A 38 -3.72 -2.25 0.85
N ALA A 39 -2.88 -2.35 1.89
CA ALA A 39 -2.59 -3.63 2.52
C ALA A 39 -3.83 -4.24 3.21
N PHE A 40 -4.69 -3.40 3.81
CA PHE A 40 -5.90 -3.84 4.47
C PHE A 40 -6.95 -4.40 3.48
N GLU A 41 -7.15 -3.76 2.33
CA GLU A 41 -8.12 -4.24 1.33
C GLU A 41 -7.69 -5.54 0.64
N THR A 42 -6.39 -5.80 0.59
CA THR A 42 -5.82 -7.03 0.00
C THR A 42 -5.72 -8.18 1.01
N LEU A 43 -6.17 -7.96 2.25
CA LEU A 43 -6.14 -8.96 3.32
C LEU A 43 -6.99 -10.20 3.04
N GLY A 44 -7.97 -10.09 2.15
CA GLY A 44 -8.77 -11.24 1.67
C GLY A 44 -7.94 -12.30 0.96
N ASP A 45 -6.83 -11.89 0.34
CA ASP A 45 -5.77 -12.76 -0.20
C ASP A 45 -4.50 -12.56 0.64
N ARG A 46 -4.61 -12.76 1.96
CA ARG A 46 -3.51 -12.56 2.90
C ARG A 46 -2.30 -13.38 2.46
N GLY A 47 -1.21 -12.68 2.17
CA GLY A 47 0.04 -13.29 1.72
C GLY A 47 0.11 -13.53 0.21
N GLY A 48 -0.89 -13.12 -0.55
CA GLY A 48 -0.80 -12.96 -2.00
C GLY A 48 0.20 -11.88 -2.40
N PRO A 49 0.66 -11.86 -3.67
CA PRO A 49 1.70 -10.94 -4.13
C PRO A 49 1.34 -9.47 -3.88
N GLU A 50 0.10 -9.09 -4.16
CA GLU A 50 -0.38 -7.70 -3.99
C GLU A 50 -0.39 -7.31 -2.51
N HIS A 51 -0.92 -8.17 -1.64
CA HIS A 51 -0.90 -7.93 -0.20
C HIS A 51 0.53 -7.77 0.34
N ARG A 52 1.46 -8.65 -0.06
CA ARG A 52 2.86 -8.56 0.38
C ARG A 52 3.50 -7.26 -0.06
N PHE A 53 3.30 -6.87 -1.32
CA PHE A 53 3.81 -5.60 -1.85
C PHE A 53 3.36 -4.40 -1.02
N TRP A 54 2.05 -4.25 -0.78
CA TRP A 54 1.52 -3.12 -0.02
C TRP A 54 1.93 -3.18 1.45
N PHE A 55 1.97 -4.37 2.05
CA PHE A 55 2.38 -4.53 3.45
C PHE A 55 3.87 -4.22 3.66
N ASP A 56 4.74 -4.67 2.75
CA ASP A 56 6.17 -4.38 2.83
C ASP A 56 6.45 -2.88 2.64
N LEU A 57 5.73 -2.22 1.71
CA LEU A 57 5.82 -0.78 1.51
C LEU A 57 5.33 0.00 2.74
N PHE A 58 4.22 -0.42 3.36
CA PHE A 58 3.74 0.15 4.63
C PHE A 58 4.81 0.07 5.72
N LEU A 59 5.47 -1.09 5.88
CA LEU A 59 6.52 -1.26 6.88
C LEU A 59 7.73 -0.36 6.63
N LYS A 60 8.11 -0.12 5.38
CA LYS A 60 9.19 0.81 5.03
C LYS A 60 8.84 2.25 5.41
N LEU A 61 7.61 2.69 5.10
CA LEU A 61 7.13 4.03 5.43
C LEU A 61 7.01 4.25 6.93
N ALA A 62 6.35 3.32 7.64
CA ALA A 62 6.20 3.40 9.10
C ALA A 62 7.57 3.51 9.79
N LYS A 63 8.56 2.70 9.38
CA LYS A 63 9.92 2.79 9.91
C LYS A 63 10.58 4.13 9.62
N SER A 64 10.38 4.69 8.42
CA SER A 64 10.96 5.98 8.02
C SER A 64 10.36 7.14 8.82
N ASP A 65 9.04 7.12 9.05
CA ASP A 65 8.36 8.13 9.87
C ASP A 65 8.80 8.08 11.35
N HIS A 66 9.21 6.92 11.84
CA HIS A 66 9.74 6.74 13.20
C HIS A 66 11.17 7.27 13.42
N VAL A 67 11.95 7.57 12.37
CA VAL A 67 13.34 8.08 12.50
C VAL A 67 13.40 9.55 12.97
N GLY A 68 12.25 10.22 13.13
CA GLY A 68 12.16 11.63 13.55
C GLY A 68 11.89 11.89 15.04
N TRP A 69 11.84 10.88 15.91
CA TRP A 69 11.55 11.05 17.35
C TRP A 69 12.82 10.91 18.21
N ALA A 70 13.79 11.80 17.98
CA ALA A 70 14.93 12.00 18.88
C ALA A 70 14.78 13.33 19.64
#